data_AF-A0A6J1QT43-F1
#
_entry.id   AF-A0A6J1QT43-F1
#
_cell.length_a   1.000
_cell.length_b   1.000
_cell.length_c   1.000
_cell.angle_alpha   90.00
_cell.angle_beta   90.00
_cell.angle_gamma   90.00
#
_symmetry.space_group_name_H-M   'P 1'
#
loop_
_entity.id
_entity.type
_entity.pdbx_description
1 polymer ?
#
loop_
_entity_poly.entity_id
_entity_poly.type
_entity_poly.pdbx_seq_one_letter_code
_entity_poly.pdbx_strand_id
1 'polypeptide(L)'
;PKKTVPRDPAKDPKITLLKVQWRMPHVALNDVTKLSLLRTLESGRFLSAGFCSWDLYEFPLLQSTTKHSWAVKAAPQLEKPRYVIFALQTGRRNEFAGDASRFDHCALANVKLYLNSEFYPYDDVNVDFESDKFAVLYEMYAKFRGAYYGNGRDDALFSPREFARVAPLAVIDCSRQNESVKSATVDVRIEFENKENVPPKTTAFCLIVHDRVIEYSPLTNVVRKII
;
A
#
# COMPACT_ATOMS: atom_id res chain seq x y z
N PRO A 1 -30.86 -32.82 9.76
CA PRO A 1 -30.90 -31.70 10.73
C PRO A 1 -29.48 -31.24 11.13
N LYS A 2 -28.97 -30.19 10.47
CA LYS A 2 -27.71 -29.54 10.89
C LYS A 2 -27.98 -28.79 12.19
N LYS A 3 -27.38 -29.23 13.29
CA LYS A 3 -27.39 -28.49 14.56
C LYS A 3 -26.69 -27.14 14.34
N THR A 4 -27.48 -26.07 14.31
CA THR A 4 -26.97 -24.71 14.41
C THR A 4 -26.46 -24.51 15.84
N VAL A 5 -25.13 -24.50 16.00
CA VAL A 5 -24.48 -24.10 17.25
C VAL A 5 -24.86 -22.64 17.52
N PRO A 6 -25.27 -22.27 18.75
CA PRO A 6 -25.56 -20.88 19.09
C PRO A 6 -24.30 -20.03 18.87
N ARG A 7 -24.40 -19.01 18.02
CA ARG A 7 -23.28 -18.08 17.75
C ARG A 7 -23.23 -17.06 18.88
N ASP A 8 -22.04 -16.90 19.45
CA ASP A 8 -21.77 -15.95 20.52
C ASP A 8 -21.76 -14.51 19.95
N PRO A 9 -22.70 -13.63 20.35
CA PRO A 9 -22.79 -12.27 19.82
C PRO A 9 -21.58 -11.39 20.16
N ALA A 10 -20.73 -11.80 21.11
CA ALA A 10 -19.46 -11.11 21.40
C ALA A 10 -18.37 -11.36 20.34
N LYS A 11 -18.52 -12.39 19.50
CA LYS A 11 -17.54 -12.77 18.47
C LYS A 11 -17.92 -12.36 17.05
N ASP A 12 -19.17 -11.95 16.82
CA ASP A 12 -19.70 -11.54 15.51
C ASP A 12 -20.55 -10.26 15.65
N PRO A 13 -19.95 -9.06 15.72
CA PRO A 13 -20.73 -7.83 15.72
C PRO A 13 -21.52 -7.70 14.40
N LYS A 14 -22.83 -7.51 14.50
CA LYS A 14 -23.67 -7.26 13.33
C LYS A 14 -23.56 -5.80 12.90
N ILE A 15 -22.66 -5.50 11.97
CA ILE A 15 -22.61 -4.20 11.32
C ILE A 15 -23.77 -4.13 10.32
N THR A 16 -24.72 -3.23 10.55
CA THR A 16 -25.82 -2.96 9.59
C THR A 16 -25.53 -1.64 8.89
N LEU A 17 -25.08 -1.70 7.64
CA LEU A 17 -24.90 -0.51 6.81
C LEU A 17 -26.28 0.00 6.39
N LEU A 18 -26.71 1.11 6.97
CA LEU A 18 -28.00 1.73 6.64
C LEU A 18 -27.93 2.53 5.35
N LYS A 19 -26.88 3.35 5.21
CA LYS A 19 -26.70 4.25 4.07
C LYS A 19 -25.23 4.63 3.90
N VAL A 20 -24.74 4.58 2.66
CA VAL A 20 -23.44 5.13 2.27
C VAL A 20 -23.70 6.39 1.46
N GLN A 21 -23.15 7.53 1.88
CA GLN A 21 -23.31 8.81 1.19
C GLN A 21 -21.95 9.48 0.99
N TRP A 22 -21.72 9.97 -0.23
CA TRP A 22 -20.58 10.81 -0.53
C TRP A 22 -20.89 12.26 -0.16
N ARG A 23 -20.03 12.89 0.64
CA ARG A 23 -20.07 14.33 0.91
C ARG A 23 -19.00 15.00 0.06
N MET A 24 -19.40 15.66 -1.02
CA MET A 24 -18.50 16.44 -1.85
C MET A 24 -18.55 17.92 -1.44
N PRO A 25 -17.40 18.60 -1.29
CA PRO A 25 -17.37 20.03 -1.04
C PRO A 25 -17.96 20.78 -2.24
N HIS A 26 -18.82 21.76 -1.97
CA HIS A 26 -19.34 22.64 -3.01
C HIS A 26 -18.36 23.80 -3.21
N VAL A 27 -17.72 23.84 -4.39
CA VAL A 27 -16.76 24.90 -4.74
C VAL A 27 -17.47 25.93 -5.61
N ALA A 28 -17.55 27.17 -5.11
CA ALA A 28 -18.01 28.31 -5.89
C ALA A 28 -16.80 28.99 -6.55
N LEU A 29 -16.89 29.22 -7.86
CA LEU A 29 -15.84 29.91 -8.63
C LEU A 29 -16.18 31.40 -8.72
N ASN A 30 -15.15 32.25 -8.68
CA ASN A 30 -15.31 33.66 -9.06
C ASN A 30 -15.55 33.78 -10.58
N ASP A 31 -16.02 34.94 -11.03
CA ASP A 31 -16.42 35.13 -12.44
C ASP A 31 -15.27 34.91 -13.42
N VAL A 32 -14.04 35.30 -13.04
CA VAL A 32 -12.84 35.14 -13.89
C VAL A 32 -12.51 33.65 -14.09
N THR A 33 -12.44 32.88 -13.00
CA THR A 33 -12.17 31.43 -13.05
C THR A 33 -13.31 30.69 -13.73
N LYS A 34 -14.57 31.11 -13.52
CA LYS A 34 -15.74 30.54 -14.19
C LYS A 34 -15.67 30.72 -15.70
N LEU A 35 -15.37 31.93 -16.19
CA LEU A 35 -15.20 32.19 -17.62
C LEU A 35 -14.06 31.36 -18.23
N SER A 36 -12.93 31.26 -17.52
CA SER A 36 -11.81 30.42 -17.96
C SER A 36 -12.20 28.95 -18.06
N LEU A 37 -12.92 28.43 -17.06
CA LEU A 37 -13.37 27.04 -17.06
C LEU A 37 -14.37 26.78 -18.19
N LEU A 38 -15.32 27.69 -18.43
CA LEU A 38 -16.27 27.58 -19.54
C LEU A 38 -15.58 27.49 -20.90
N ARG A 39 -14.55 28.33 -21.16
CA ARG A 39 -13.75 28.23 -22.40
C ARG A 39 -13.03 26.88 -22.52
N THR A 40 -12.49 26.36 -21.41
CA THR A 40 -11.87 25.02 -21.40
C THR A 40 -12.90 23.94 -21.71
N LEU A 41 -14.11 24.03 -21.16
CA LEU A 41 -15.20 23.10 -21.43
C LEU A 41 -15.64 23.14 -22.90
N GLU A 42 -15.87 24.34 -23.44
CA GLU A 42 -16.27 24.58 -24.84
C GLU A 42 -15.22 24.06 -25.84
N SER A 43 -13.94 24.11 -25.48
CA SER A 43 -12.87 23.59 -26.33
C SER A 43 -12.93 22.07 -26.57
N GLY A 44 -13.76 21.34 -25.82
CA GLY A 44 -13.93 19.89 -25.93
C GLY A 44 -12.68 19.08 -25.53
N ARG A 45 -11.68 19.74 -24.93
CA ARG A 45 -10.42 19.10 -24.53
C ARG A 45 -10.66 18.09 -23.41
N PHE A 46 -9.87 17.03 -23.44
CA PHE A 46 -9.77 16.10 -22.32
C PHE A 46 -9.02 16.76 -21.16
N LEU A 47 -9.57 16.62 -19.97
CA LEU A 47 -8.95 17.02 -18.71
C LEU A 47 -8.19 15.83 -18.15
N SER A 48 -6.87 15.97 -18.03
CA SER A 48 -6.03 14.98 -17.36
C SER A 48 -6.17 15.12 -15.86
N ALA A 49 -6.44 14.01 -15.17
CA ALA A 49 -6.50 13.92 -13.72
C ALA A 49 -5.61 12.76 -13.25
N GLY A 50 -4.53 13.12 -12.55
CA GLY A 50 -3.64 12.17 -11.89
C GLY A 50 -4.15 11.83 -10.49
N PHE A 51 -4.07 10.57 -10.10
CA PHE A 51 -4.37 10.10 -8.75
C PHE A 51 -3.54 8.87 -8.39
N CYS A 52 -3.40 8.58 -7.09
CA CYS A 52 -2.78 7.35 -6.64
C CYS A 52 -3.85 6.28 -6.43
N SER A 53 -3.60 5.09 -6.93
CA SER A 53 -4.44 3.90 -6.72
C SER A 53 -3.67 2.88 -5.89
N TRP A 54 -4.41 2.08 -5.13
CA TRP A 54 -3.86 1.15 -4.15
C TRP A 54 -4.44 -0.25 -4.36
N ASP A 55 -3.56 -1.27 -4.44
CA ASP A 55 -3.94 -2.67 -4.44
C ASP A 55 -3.37 -3.36 -3.20
N LEU A 56 -4.23 -3.99 -2.39
CA LEU A 56 -3.82 -4.77 -1.23
C LEU A 56 -3.84 -6.26 -1.53
N TYR A 57 -2.75 -6.93 -1.22
CA TYR A 57 -2.58 -8.38 -1.33
C TYR A 57 -2.25 -8.98 0.04
N GLU A 58 -2.74 -10.19 0.26
CA GLU A 58 -2.52 -10.94 1.49
C GLU A 58 -1.88 -12.30 1.18
N PHE A 59 -0.83 -12.67 1.90
CA PHE A 59 -0.37 -14.05 2.03
C PHE A 59 -0.88 -14.58 3.37
N PRO A 60 -2.03 -15.28 3.38
CA PRO A 60 -2.82 -15.53 4.58
C PRO A 60 -2.14 -16.37 5.66
N LEU A 61 -1.29 -17.32 5.26
CA LEU A 61 -0.64 -18.26 6.18
C LEU A 61 0.79 -18.53 5.70
N LEU A 62 1.75 -17.92 6.36
CA LEU A 62 3.17 -18.20 6.13
C LEU A 62 3.56 -19.53 6.75
N GLN A 63 4.47 -20.23 6.08
CA GLN A 63 5.11 -21.41 6.64
C GLN A 63 6.05 -21.00 7.79
N SER A 64 6.27 -21.89 8.75
CA SER A 64 7.18 -21.65 9.88
C SER A 64 8.64 -21.84 9.45
N THR A 65 9.09 -20.97 8.54
CA THR A 65 10.47 -20.92 8.01
C THR A 65 11.02 -19.51 8.17
N THR A 66 12.34 -19.36 8.05
CA THR A 66 13.04 -18.08 8.10
C THR A 66 13.03 -17.33 6.77
N LYS A 67 12.80 -18.01 5.64
CA LYS A 67 12.86 -17.42 4.29
C LYS A 67 11.56 -17.65 3.55
N HIS A 68 11.12 -16.62 2.84
CA HIS A 68 9.90 -16.61 2.05
C HIS A 68 10.14 -15.89 0.73
N SER A 69 9.57 -16.44 -0.35
CA SER A 69 9.49 -15.78 -1.65
C SER A 69 8.02 -15.81 -2.09
N TRP A 70 7.46 -14.65 -2.36
CA TRP A 70 6.04 -14.46 -2.64
C TRP A 70 5.86 -13.70 -3.94
N ALA A 71 5.34 -14.39 -4.97
CA ALA A 71 4.84 -13.74 -6.18
C ALA A 71 3.49 -13.08 -5.88
N VAL A 72 3.48 -11.75 -5.77
CA VAL A 72 2.33 -10.96 -5.34
C VAL A 72 1.34 -10.78 -6.48
N LYS A 73 1.81 -10.31 -7.63
CA LYS A 73 0.98 -9.94 -8.78
C LYS A 73 1.82 -9.91 -10.06
N ALA A 74 1.23 -10.37 -11.16
CA ALA A 74 1.65 -9.97 -12.50
C ALA A 74 0.83 -8.74 -12.93
N ALA A 75 1.44 -7.56 -12.95
CA ALA A 75 0.78 -6.30 -13.29
C ALA A 75 0.97 -5.98 -14.79
N PRO A 76 -0.05 -5.44 -15.47
CA PRO A 76 0.17 -4.80 -16.77
C PRO A 76 1.02 -3.54 -16.59
N GLN A 77 1.82 -3.20 -17.61
CA GLN A 77 2.82 -2.11 -17.57
C GLN A 77 2.27 -0.77 -17.04
N LEU A 78 1.02 -0.46 -17.37
CA LEU A 78 0.33 0.77 -16.98
C LEU A 78 0.24 0.95 -15.45
N GLU A 79 0.37 -0.13 -14.67
CA GLU A 79 0.25 -0.11 -13.21
C GLU A 79 1.62 -0.14 -12.51
N LYS A 80 2.60 0.61 -13.05
CA LYS A 80 3.95 0.65 -12.49
C LYS A 80 3.89 1.06 -10.99
N PRO A 81 4.40 0.22 -10.07
CA PRO A 81 4.33 0.52 -8.64
C PRO A 81 5.23 1.70 -8.32
N ARG A 82 4.73 2.72 -7.65
CA ARG A 82 5.53 3.82 -7.11
C ARG A 82 6.08 3.47 -5.74
N TYR A 83 5.26 2.85 -4.90
CA TYR A 83 5.66 2.33 -3.59
C TYR A 83 5.11 0.93 -3.40
N VAL A 84 5.86 0.10 -2.69
CA VAL A 84 5.40 -1.18 -2.16
C VAL A 84 5.58 -1.17 -0.67
N ILE A 85 4.49 -1.38 0.08
CA ILE A 85 4.52 -1.46 1.54
C ILE A 85 4.30 -2.91 1.95
N PHE A 86 5.29 -3.48 2.61
CA PHE A 86 5.26 -4.83 3.14
C PHE A 86 5.12 -4.81 4.67
N ALA A 87 4.28 -5.71 5.18
CA ALA A 87 4.02 -5.83 6.61
C ALA A 87 3.70 -7.27 7.01
N LEU A 88 3.97 -7.60 8.27
CA LEU A 88 3.63 -8.89 8.87
C LEU A 88 2.66 -8.68 10.05
N GLN A 89 1.75 -9.61 10.23
CA GLN A 89 0.80 -9.59 11.33
C GLN A 89 0.53 -11.00 11.84
N THR A 90 0.76 -11.25 13.11
CA THR A 90 0.59 -12.55 13.76
C THR A 90 -0.72 -12.58 14.55
N GLY A 91 -1.53 -13.62 14.32
CA GLY A 91 -2.64 -13.97 15.20
C GLY A 91 -3.74 -12.91 15.33
N ARG A 92 -3.92 -12.04 14.33
CA ARG A 92 -4.97 -11.01 14.31
C ARG A 92 -6.02 -11.21 13.21
N ARG A 93 -5.73 -12.10 12.26
CA ARG A 93 -6.66 -12.41 11.16
C ARG A 93 -7.91 -13.09 11.70
N ASN A 94 -9.08 -12.50 11.45
CA ASN A 94 -10.38 -12.95 11.97
C ASN A 94 -10.47 -13.01 13.50
N GLU A 95 -9.61 -12.27 14.22
CA GLU A 95 -9.62 -12.21 15.68
C GLU A 95 -10.22 -10.88 16.13
N PHE A 96 -11.48 -10.90 16.55
CA PHE A 96 -12.24 -9.69 16.88
C PHE A 96 -11.66 -8.90 18.08
N ALA A 97 -11.08 -9.60 19.06
CA ALA A 97 -10.45 -8.97 20.21
C ALA A 97 -9.05 -8.39 19.89
N GLY A 98 -8.47 -8.73 18.74
CA GLY A 98 -7.16 -8.26 18.32
C GLY A 98 -7.22 -6.87 17.69
N ASP A 99 -6.26 -6.01 18.02
CA ASP A 99 -6.09 -4.72 17.36
C ASP A 99 -5.49 -4.93 15.96
N ALA A 100 -6.36 -5.00 14.94
CA ALA A 100 -6.00 -5.21 13.55
C ALA A 100 -5.13 -4.09 12.94
N SER A 101 -5.00 -2.94 13.61
CA SER A 101 -4.13 -1.84 13.17
C SER A 101 -2.65 -2.05 13.52
N ARG A 102 -2.33 -3.06 14.34
CA ARG A 102 -0.96 -3.37 14.75
C ARG A 102 -0.32 -4.38 13.81
N PHE A 103 0.93 -4.11 13.45
CA PHE A 103 1.80 -5.02 12.73
C PHE A 103 2.96 -5.47 13.62
N ASP A 104 3.50 -6.65 13.34
CA ASP A 104 4.57 -7.27 14.13
C ASP A 104 5.83 -7.34 13.28
N HIS A 105 7.00 -7.20 13.93
CA HIS A 105 8.26 -7.27 13.23
C HIS A 105 8.63 -8.72 12.86
N CYS A 106 8.11 -9.72 13.58
CA CYS A 106 8.37 -11.14 13.37
C CYS A 106 9.87 -11.48 13.19
N ALA A 107 10.76 -10.75 13.86
CA ALA A 107 12.21 -10.82 13.66
C ALA A 107 12.68 -10.65 12.20
N LEU A 108 12.01 -9.79 11.42
CA LEU A 108 12.40 -9.43 10.06
C LEU A 108 13.86 -8.94 10.03
N ALA A 109 14.66 -9.58 9.19
CA ALA A 109 16.07 -9.28 8.97
C ALA A 109 16.29 -8.59 7.63
N ASN A 110 15.68 -9.11 6.56
CA ASN A 110 15.82 -8.56 5.22
C ASN A 110 14.50 -8.61 4.46
N VAL A 111 14.32 -7.65 3.55
CA VAL A 111 13.20 -7.59 2.62
C VAL A 111 13.70 -7.05 1.28
N LYS A 112 13.34 -7.72 0.19
CA LYS A 112 13.64 -7.33 -1.18
C LYS A 112 12.39 -7.45 -2.02
N LEU A 113 12.07 -6.36 -2.69
CA LEU A 113 11.11 -6.34 -3.77
C LEU A 113 11.85 -6.65 -5.07
N TYR A 114 11.30 -7.56 -5.85
CA TYR A 114 11.68 -7.83 -7.23
C TYR A 114 10.58 -7.31 -8.14
N LEU A 115 10.98 -6.50 -9.12
CA LEU A 115 10.17 -6.06 -10.24
C LEU A 115 10.80 -6.64 -11.51
N ASN A 116 10.29 -7.79 -11.96
CA ASN A 116 10.99 -8.65 -12.92
C ASN A 116 12.41 -9.00 -12.43
N SER A 117 13.44 -8.49 -13.11
CA SER A 117 14.86 -8.74 -12.77
C SER A 117 15.50 -7.64 -11.92
N GLU A 118 14.84 -6.49 -11.78
CA GLU A 118 15.31 -5.39 -10.93
C GLU A 118 14.85 -5.62 -9.49
N PHE A 119 15.64 -5.19 -8.50
CA PHE A 119 15.29 -5.37 -7.10
C PHE A 119 15.58 -4.12 -6.24
N TYR A 120 14.77 -3.96 -5.19
CA TYR A 120 14.77 -2.80 -4.29
C TYR A 120 14.53 -3.26 -2.84
N PRO A 121 15.23 -2.69 -1.84
CA PRO A 121 16.44 -1.88 -2.01
C PRO A 121 17.59 -2.71 -2.62
N TYR A 122 18.58 -2.02 -3.17
CA TYR A 122 19.77 -2.67 -3.74
C TYR A 122 20.66 -3.30 -2.66
N ASP A 123 20.74 -2.66 -1.50
CA ASP A 123 21.47 -3.16 -0.34
C ASP A 123 20.55 -3.94 0.60
N ASP A 124 21.12 -4.90 1.30
CA ASP A 124 20.43 -5.60 2.38
C ASP A 124 20.15 -4.65 3.55
N VAL A 125 18.90 -4.59 4.01
CA VAL A 125 18.49 -3.71 5.12
C VAL A 125 19.07 -4.15 6.47
N ASN A 126 19.38 -5.44 6.64
CA ASN A 126 20.03 -6.05 7.80
C ASN A 126 19.46 -5.58 9.15
N VAL A 127 18.14 -5.66 9.27
CA VAL A 127 17.39 -5.19 10.42
C VAL A 127 17.57 -6.13 11.61
N ASP A 128 17.67 -5.55 12.80
CA ASP A 128 17.68 -6.24 14.08
C ASP A 128 16.91 -5.47 15.14
N PHE A 129 15.66 -5.84 15.36
CA PHE A 129 14.81 -5.18 16.34
C PHE A 129 15.29 -5.40 17.79
N GLU A 130 15.92 -6.54 18.08
CA GLU A 130 16.44 -6.85 19.43
C GLU A 130 17.65 -5.99 19.81
N SER A 131 18.46 -5.61 18.82
CA SER A 131 19.62 -4.72 19.00
C SER A 131 19.33 -3.26 18.63
N ASP A 132 18.06 -2.87 18.47
CA ASP A 132 17.62 -1.54 18.00
C ASP A 132 18.21 -1.11 16.63
N LYS A 133 18.62 -2.05 15.78
CA LYS A 133 19.16 -1.78 14.43
C LYS A 133 18.04 -1.84 13.39
N PHE A 134 17.14 -0.87 13.43
CA PHE A 134 16.06 -0.75 12.43
C PHE A 134 16.00 0.65 11.79
N ALA A 135 17.06 1.44 11.93
CA ALA A 135 17.12 2.82 11.45
C ALA A 135 16.85 2.94 9.94
N VAL A 136 17.42 2.04 9.13
CA VAL A 136 17.20 2.01 7.66
C VAL A 136 15.71 1.79 7.35
N LEU A 137 15.08 0.83 8.02
CA LEU A 137 13.66 0.53 7.83
C LEU A 137 12.77 1.70 8.29
N TYR A 138 13.14 2.34 9.40
CA TYR A 138 12.44 3.54 9.89
C TYR A 138 12.58 4.72 8.94
N GLU A 139 13.75 4.94 8.37
CA GLU A 139 14.00 6.02 7.41
C GLU A 139 13.15 5.83 6.14
N MET A 140 13.09 4.60 5.62
CA MET A 140 12.20 4.23 4.51
C MET A 140 10.74 4.58 4.81
N TYR A 141 10.26 4.24 6.01
CA TYR A 141 8.91 4.58 6.48
C TYR A 141 8.70 6.09 6.64
N ALA A 142 9.63 6.80 7.26
CA ALA A 142 9.52 8.23 7.57
C ALA A 142 9.45 9.08 6.29
N LYS A 143 10.27 8.76 5.29
CA LYS A 143 10.32 9.48 4.01
C LYS A 143 9.04 9.34 3.17
N PHE A 144 8.30 8.24 3.35
CA PHE A 144 7.13 7.94 2.54
C PHE A 144 6.07 9.05 2.59
N ARG A 145 5.76 9.58 3.78
CA ARG A 145 4.67 10.56 3.92
C ARG A 145 4.95 11.85 3.15
N GLY A 146 6.15 12.41 3.33
CA GLY A 146 6.56 13.64 2.65
C GLY A 146 6.56 13.46 1.13
N ALA A 147 7.06 12.31 0.66
CA ALA A 147 7.12 11.98 -0.76
C ALA A 147 5.75 11.66 -1.38
N TYR A 148 4.84 11.06 -0.62
CA TYR A 148 3.49 10.69 -1.06
C TYR A 148 2.56 11.92 -1.17
N TYR A 149 2.57 12.80 -0.17
CA TYR A 149 1.70 13.98 -0.14
C TYR A 149 2.31 15.22 -0.81
N GLY A 150 3.59 15.19 -1.19
CA GLY A 150 4.27 16.30 -1.86
C GLY A 150 4.39 17.57 -1.01
N ASN A 151 4.31 17.44 0.32
CA ASN A 151 4.27 18.58 1.24
C ASN A 151 5.62 18.88 1.91
N GLY A 152 6.68 18.15 1.55
CA GLY A 152 8.05 18.37 2.04
C GLY A 152 8.21 18.24 3.55
N ARG A 153 7.22 17.66 4.24
CA ARG A 153 7.32 17.42 5.67
C ARG A 153 8.03 16.10 5.94
N ASP A 154 9.07 16.17 6.76
CA ASP A 154 9.83 15.00 7.22
C ASP A 154 9.27 14.40 8.52
N ASP A 155 8.05 14.76 8.93
CA ASP A 155 7.43 14.23 10.14
C ASP A 155 6.77 12.86 9.88
N ALA A 156 7.37 11.81 10.42
CA ALA A 156 6.78 10.49 10.49
C ALA A 156 5.62 10.46 11.51
N LEU A 157 4.61 9.61 11.29
CA LEU A 157 3.48 9.47 12.21
C LEU A 157 3.92 8.87 13.57
N PHE A 158 4.91 7.98 13.54
CA PHE A 158 5.45 7.32 14.74
C PHE A 158 6.90 7.71 14.97
N SER A 159 7.29 7.85 16.25
CA SER A 159 8.70 7.87 16.65
C SER A 159 9.36 6.50 16.34
N PRO A 160 10.71 6.41 16.27
CA PRO A 160 11.38 5.14 15.94
C PRO A 160 10.95 3.96 16.83
N ARG A 161 10.82 4.19 18.15
CA ARG A 161 10.40 3.14 19.10
C ARG A 161 8.94 2.75 18.93
N GLU A 162 8.06 3.71 18.64
CA GLU A 162 6.65 3.41 18.37
C GLU A 162 6.49 2.66 17.05
N PHE A 163 7.25 3.04 16.02
CA PHE A 163 7.29 2.33 14.74
C PHE A 163 7.63 0.85 14.96
N ALA A 164 8.72 0.54 15.67
CA ALA A 164 9.13 -0.83 15.93
C ALA A 164 8.05 -1.66 16.67
N ARG A 165 7.29 -1.03 17.55
CA ARG A 165 6.24 -1.69 18.36
C ARG A 165 4.89 -1.81 17.65
N VAL A 166 4.56 -0.88 16.77
CA VAL A 166 3.19 -0.68 16.28
C VAL A 166 3.05 -0.99 14.80
N ALA A 167 4.04 -0.57 14.02
CA ALA A 167 3.98 -0.59 12.57
C ALA A 167 5.38 -0.78 11.97
N PRO A 168 6.07 -1.91 12.22
CA PRO A 168 7.36 -2.22 11.61
C PRO A 168 7.19 -2.56 10.11
N LEU A 169 6.82 -1.53 9.34
CA LEU A 169 6.51 -1.61 7.91
C LEU A 169 7.78 -1.41 7.08
N ALA A 170 7.93 -2.20 6.01
CA ALA A 170 8.92 -1.95 4.99
C ALA A 170 8.29 -1.13 3.85
N VAL A 171 8.65 0.14 3.74
CA VAL A 171 8.17 1.02 2.67
C VAL A 171 9.23 1.15 1.59
N ILE A 172 9.07 0.41 0.50
CA ILE A 172 10.04 0.34 -0.59
C ILE A 172 9.66 1.39 -1.64
N ASP A 173 10.54 2.37 -1.83
CA ASP A 173 10.39 3.41 -2.85
C ASP A 173 10.89 2.90 -4.21
N CYS A 174 9.97 2.83 -5.16
CA CYS A 174 10.25 2.40 -6.53
C CYS A 174 10.08 3.57 -7.52
N SER A 175 9.94 4.80 -7.06
CA SER A 175 9.68 5.98 -7.91
C SER A 175 10.79 6.24 -8.94
N ARG A 176 12.04 5.86 -8.62
CA ARG A 176 13.22 6.00 -9.49
C ARG A 176 13.57 4.75 -10.28
N GLN A 177 12.58 3.88 -10.52
CA GLN A 177 12.75 2.66 -11.31
C GLN A 177 13.34 2.93 -12.69
N ASN A 178 14.26 2.05 -13.10
CA ASN A 178 14.84 2.06 -14.45
C ASN A 178 13.76 2.12 -15.52
N GLU A 179 13.98 2.98 -16.51
CA GLU A 179 13.12 3.09 -17.68
C GLU A 179 13.16 1.80 -18.53
N SER A 180 14.16 0.92 -18.40
CA SER A 180 14.27 -0.33 -19.16
C SER A 180 13.19 -1.37 -18.85
N VAL A 181 12.39 -1.21 -17.79
CA VAL A 181 11.24 -2.07 -17.43
C VAL A 181 10.06 -1.86 -18.41
N LYS A 182 10.33 -1.73 -19.71
CA LYS A 182 9.51 -0.97 -20.67
C LYS A 182 8.66 -1.78 -21.64
N SER A 183 8.68 -3.11 -21.64
CA SER A 183 8.03 -3.87 -22.73
C SER A 183 7.15 -5.06 -22.34
N ALA A 184 7.02 -5.43 -21.06
CA ALA A 184 6.27 -6.61 -20.65
C ALA A 184 5.47 -6.40 -19.35
N THR A 185 4.65 -7.39 -19.01
CA THR A 185 4.04 -7.53 -17.67
C THR A 185 5.12 -7.45 -16.60
N VAL A 186 4.83 -6.70 -15.52
CA VAL A 186 5.72 -6.57 -14.36
C VAL A 186 5.33 -7.63 -13.34
N ASP A 187 6.19 -8.62 -13.15
CA ASP A 187 6.08 -9.57 -12.05
C ASP A 187 6.58 -8.91 -10.76
N VAL A 188 5.67 -8.74 -9.80
CA VAL A 188 5.94 -8.17 -8.49
C VAL A 188 6.13 -9.33 -7.52
N ARG A 189 7.34 -9.50 -7.02
CA ARG A 189 7.69 -10.56 -6.07
C ARG A 189 8.37 -9.97 -4.84
N ILE A 190 7.99 -10.40 -3.65
CA ILE A 190 8.64 -10.01 -2.41
C ILE A 190 9.38 -11.22 -1.86
N GLU A 191 10.66 -11.03 -1.56
CA GLU A 191 11.46 -11.97 -0.80
C GLU A 191 11.80 -11.35 0.55
N PHE A 192 11.66 -12.13 1.61
CA PHE A 192 12.01 -11.66 2.94
C PHE A 192 12.62 -12.79 3.77
N GLU A 193 13.47 -12.37 4.70
CA GLU A 193 14.19 -13.22 5.61
C GLU A 193 13.97 -12.72 7.04
N ASN A 194 13.76 -13.66 7.94
CA ASN A 194 13.59 -13.46 9.37
C ASN A 194 14.74 -14.17 10.10
N LYS A 195 15.18 -13.61 11.23
CA LYS A 195 16.25 -14.21 12.05
C LYS A 195 15.86 -15.54 12.68
N GLU A 196 14.57 -15.74 12.85
CA GLU A 196 13.95 -16.92 13.42
C GLU A 196 12.70 -17.27 12.62
N ASN A 197 12.17 -18.47 12.82
CA ASN A 197 11.00 -18.92 12.10
C ASN A 197 9.82 -17.98 12.36
N VAL A 198 9.14 -17.59 11.28
CA VAL A 198 7.95 -16.74 11.40
C VAL A 198 6.94 -17.41 12.34
N PRO A 199 6.37 -16.67 13.33
CA PRO A 199 5.40 -17.22 14.25
C PRO A 199 4.19 -17.86 13.54
N PRO A 200 3.58 -18.91 14.13
CA PRO A 200 2.38 -19.50 13.56
C PRO A 200 1.25 -18.47 13.46
N LYS A 201 0.37 -18.64 12.46
CA LYS A 201 -0.74 -17.70 12.17
C LYS A 201 -0.27 -16.29 11.77
N THR A 202 0.90 -16.18 11.16
CA THR A 202 1.34 -14.92 10.57
C THR A 202 0.82 -14.77 9.14
N THR A 203 0.24 -13.61 8.87
CA THR A 203 -0.19 -13.14 7.56
C THR A 203 0.78 -12.07 7.08
N ALA A 204 1.21 -12.16 5.82
CA ALA A 204 1.93 -11.06 5.18
C ALA A 204 0.96 -10.20 4.36
N PHE A 205 1.21 -8.89 4.36
CA PHE A 205 0.49 -7.92 3.57
C PHE A 205 1.43 -7.23 2.61
N CYS A 206 0.96 -6.97 1.39
CA CYS A 206 1.62 -6.14 0.40
C CYS A 206 0.62 -5.12 -0.14
N LEU A 207 0.86 -3.85 0.15
CA LEU A 207 0.13 -2.75 -0.46
C LEU A 207 0.97 -2.16 -1.60
N ILE A 208 0.43 -2.22 -2.81
CA ILE A 208 1.05 -1.62 -3.98
C ILE A 208 0.37 -0.28 -4.25
N VAL A 209 1.16 0.79 -4.24
CA VAL A 209 0.71 2.13 -4.61
C VAL A 209 1.24 2.43 -6.00
N HIS A 210 0.35 2.76 -6.93
CA HIS A 210 0.72 3.13 -8.29
C HIS A 210 0.05 4.44 -8.70
N ASP A 211 0.75 5.22 -9.52
CA ASP A 211 0.19 6.45 -10.09
C ASP A 211 -0.72 6.10 -11.26
N ARG A 212 -1.86 6.77 -11.34
CA ARG A 212 -2.83 6.65 -12.42
C ARG A 212 -3.09 8.00 -13.03
N VAL A 213 -3.34 7.99 -14.34
CA VAL A 213 -3.79 9.17 -15.06
C VAL A 213 -5.00 8.80 -15.88
N ILE A 214 -6.10 9.49 -15.62
CA ILE A 214 -7.29 9.42 -16.47
C ILE A 214 -7.46 10.72 -17.23
N GLU A 215 -8.05 10.61 -18.41
CA GLU A 215 -8.53 11.73 -19.20
C GLU A 215 -10.06 11.74 -19.18
N TYR A 216 -10.65 12.86 -18.80
CA TYR A 216 -12.09 13.05 -18.75
C TYR A 216 -12.52 14.13 -19.75
N SER A 217 -13.51 13.85 -20.57
CA SER A 217 -14.17 14.84 -21.43
C SER A 217 -15.47 15.29 -20.79
N PRO A 218 -15.57 16.54 -20.29
CA PRO A 218 -16.77 17.02 -19.62
C PRO A 218 -18.02 17.10 -20.53
N LEU A 219 -17.82 17.38 -21.82
CA LEU A 219 -18.94 17.48 -22.77
C LEU A 219 -19.53 16.13 -23.14
N THR A 220 -18.70 15.09 -23.23
CA THR A 220 -19.14 13.76 -23.70
C THR A 220 -19.25 12.74 -22.57
N ASN A 221 -18.79 13.10 -21.36
CA ASN A 221 -18.63 12.21 -20.21
C ASN A 221 -17.73 10.99 -20.45
N VAL A 222 -16.89 11.02 -21.49
CA VAL A 222 -15.95 9.94 -21.79
C VAL A 222 -14.78 9.99 -20.81
N VAL A 223 -14.44 8.84 -20.23
CA VAL A 223 -13.24 8.64 -19.41
C VAL A 223 -12.29 7.67 -20.12
N ARG A 224 -11.02 8.04 -20.23
CA ARG A 224 -9.95 7.20 -20.79
C ARG A 224 -8.88 6.96 -19.74
N LYS A 225 -8.38 5.73 -19.65
CA LYS A 225 -7.21 5.40 -18.81
C LYS A 225 -5.95 5.58 -19.66
N ILE A 226 -5.01 6.37 -19.17
CA ILE A 226 -3.75 6.67 -19.86
C ILE A 226 -2.59 5.93 -19.20
N ILE A 227 -2.61 5.89 -17.86
CA ILE A 227 -1.68 5.17 -16.97
C ILE A 227 -2.54 4.51 -15.90
#